data_AF-A0A2G2AFN9-F1
#
_entry.id   AF-A0A2G2AFN9-F1
#
_cell.length_a   1.000
_cell.length_b   1.000
_cell.length_c   1.000
_cell.angle_alpha   90.00
_cell.angle_beta   90.00
_cell.angle_gamma   90.00
#
_symmetry.space_group_name_H-M   'P 1'
#
loop_
_entity.id
_entity.type
_entity.pdbx_description
1 polymer ?
#
loop_
_entity_poly.entity_id
_entity_poly.type
_entity_poly.pdbx_seq_one_letter_code
_entity_poly.pdbx_strand_id
1 'polypeptide(L)'
;MGDIPEGQPSQKQFESLLASAFARLDPHKITVVEAESSKIGKRVIPPTVWAQMIAAPRIQIDASLAARAGWLVAAYAEVISDRQRLRGQLDFLRRHRGHETVNRWVALLESGDHIGLATALMADHYDPAYAKSRANHRHDVIATLHAETLDREGRAAMTEQIKQILDRL
;
A
#
# COMPACT_ATOMS: atom_id res chain seq x y z
N MET A 1 5.77 -7.70 -3.46
CA MET A 1 7.10 -8.17 -2.99
C MET A 1 7.62 -7.14 -2.02
N GLY A 2 8.05 -7.55 -0.83
CA GLY A 2 8.54 -6.67 0.25
C GLY A 2 9.84 -7.22 0.85
N ASP A 3 10.67 -7.83 0.01
CA ASP A 3 12.02 -8.24 0.41
C ASP A 3 12.86 -6.97 0.54
N ILE A 4 13.13 -6.60 1.78
CA ILE A 4 14.13 -5.60 2.14
C ILE A 4 15.53 -6.23 2.00
N PRO A 5 16.58 -5.47 1.62
CA PRO A 5 17.93 -6.01 1.41
C PRO A 5 18.49 -6.78 2.61
N GLU A 6 18.13 -6.35 3.82
CA GLU A 6 18.55 -6.97 5.09
C GLU A 6 17.73 -8.22 5.46
N GLY A 7 16.72 -8.56 4.65
CA GLY A 7 15.77 -9.63 4.92
C GLY A 7 14.71 -9.24 5.94
N GLN A 8 13.53 -9.87 5.87
CA GLN A 8 12.50 -9.68 6.90
C GLN A 8 12.84 -10.45 8.17
N PRO A 9 12.51 -9.93 9.37
CA PRO A 9 12.72 -10.65 10.63
C PRO A 9 11.94 -11.97 10.66
N SER A 10 12.34 -12.87 11.57
CA SER A 10 11.51 -14.05 11.87
C SER A 10 10.12 -13.65 12.37
N GLN A 11 9.14 -14.54 12.28
CA GLN A 11 7.78 -14.27 12.78
C GLN A 11 7.82 -13.88 14.27
N LYS A 12 8.54 -14.65 15.09
CA LYS A 12 8.68 -14.39 16.52
C LYS A 12 9.31 -13.02 16.78
N GLN A 13 10.36 -12.66 16.05
CA GLN A 13 11.01 -11.36 16.23
C GLN A 13 10.11 -10.21 15.80
N PHE A 14 9.37 -10.35 14.69
CA PHE A 14 8.36 -9.38 14.26
C PHE A 14 7.31 -9.15 15.34
N GLU A 15 6.74 -10.22 15.91
CA GLU A 15 5.74 -10.13 16.97
C GLU A 15 6.30 -9.50 18.26
N SER A 16 7.52 -9.86 18.66
CA SER A 16 8.19 -9.25 19.83
C SER A 16 8.43 -7.76 19.63
N LEU A 17 8.86 -7.34 18.43
CA LEU A 17 9.08 -5.93 18.10
C LEU A 17 7.76 -5.15 18.10
N LEU A 18 6.70 -5.73 17.53
CA LEU A 18 5.38 -5.13 17.51
C LEU A 18 4.82 -4.95 18.94
N ALA A 19 4.89 -6.01 19.76
CA ALA A 19 4.47 -5.94 21.16
C ALA A 19 5.26 -4.89 21.95
N SER A 20 6.58 -4.82 21.73
CA SER A 20 7.44 -3.81 22.36
C SER A 20 7.08 -2.39 21.91
N ALA A 21 6.70 -2.19 20.66
CA ALA A 21 6.24 -0.90 20.15
C ALA A 21 4.91 -0.50 20.80
N PHE A 22 3.94 -1.41 20.86
CA PHE A 22 2.66 -1.15 21.51
C PHE A 22 2.76 -0.88 23.01
N ALA A 23 3.67 -1.56 23.71
CA ALA A 23 3.90 -1.33 25.14
C ALA A 23 4.41 0.10 25.47
N ARG A 24 4.92 0.85 24.47
CA ARG A 24 5.37 2.23 24.63
C ARG A 24 4.31 3.27 24.23
N LEU A 25 3.17 2.83 23.73
CA LEU A 25 2.08 3.74 23.36
C LEU A 25 1.39 4.27 24.61
N ASP A 26 0.99 5.53 24.55
CA ASP A 26 0.15 6.16 25.57
C ASP A 26 -1.30 5.75 25.32
N PRO A 27 -1.96 4.99 26.22
CA PRO A 27 -3.34 4.55 26.04
C PRO A 27 -4.35 5.71 26.05
N HIS A 28 -3.93 6.92 26.44
CA HIS A 28 -4.77 8.12 26.43
C HIS A 28 -4.62 8.95 25.14
N LYS A 29 -3.86 8.46 24.15
CA LYS A 29 -3.70 9.11 22.85
C LYS A 29 -4.19 8.23 21.71
N ILE A 30 -4.70 8.88 20.68
CA ILE A 30 -5.11 8.18 19.46
C ILE A 30 -3.86 7.64 18.75
N THR A 31 -3.85 6.34 18.51
CA THR A 31 -2.83 5.67 17.69
C THR A 31 -3.39 5.41 16.31
N VAL A 32 -2.74 5.96 15.29
CA VAL A 32 -3.07 5.68 13.89
C VAL A 32 -2.20 4.55 13.37
N VAL A 33 -2.80 3.63 12.64
CA VAL A 33 -2.12 2.55 11.93
C VAL A 33 -2.51 2.59 10.46
N GLU A 34 -1.57 2.27 9.58
CA GLU A 34 -1.88 2.10 8.17
C GLU A 34 -2.82 0.91 7.98
N ALA A 35 -3.79 1.03 7.07
CA ALA A 35 -4.75 -0.02 6.73
C ALA A 35 -4.10 -1.13 5.87
N GLU A 36 -2.99 -1.67 6.36
CA GLU A 36 -2.23 -2.75 5.73
C GLU A 36 -3.03 -4.06 5.77
N SER A 37 -2.72 -4.96 4.84
CA SER A 37 -3.26 -6.31 4.83
C SER A 37 -2.80 -7.12 6.06
N SER A 38 -3.47 -8.24 6.35
CA SER A 38 -3.06 -9.15 7.42
C SER A 38 -1.67 -9.77 7.23
N LYS A 39 -1.01 -9.56 6.08
CA LYS A 39 0.29 -10.13 5.74
C LYS A 39 1.22 -9.13 5.06
N ILE A 40 2.34 -8.81 5.71
CA ILE A 40 3.38 -7.91 5.21
C ILE A 40 4.55 -8.74 4.67
N GLY A 41 4.59 -8.94 3.34
CA GLY A 41 5.56 -9.83 2.72
C GLY A 41 5.40 -11.27 3.21
N LYS A 42 6.33 -11.79 4.02
CA LYS A 42 6.26 -13.12 4.65
C LYS A 42 5.77 -13.08 6.10
N ARG A 43 5.59 -11.89 6.69
CA ARG A 43 5.12 -11.72 8.08
C ARG A 43 3.61 -11.64 8.14
N VAL A 44 3.03 -12.24 9.18
CA VAL A 44 1.59 -12.17 9.45
C VAL A 44 1.37 -11.25 10.64
N ILE A 45 0.42 -10.31 10.53
CA ILE A 45 0.00 -9.49 11.66
C ILE A 45 -0.70 -10.39 12.68
N PRO A 46 -0.38 -10.31 13.99
CA PRO A 46 -1.04 -11.13 15.00
C PRO A 46 -2.58 -11.02 14.91
N PRO A 47 -3.33 -12.12 14.97
CA PRO A 47 -4.78 -12.11 14.80
C PRO A 47 -5.52 -11.14 15.74
N THR A 48 -5.04 -10.99 16.97
CA THR A 48 -5.61 -10.07 17.96
C THR A 48 -5.45 -8.60 17.55
N VAL A 49 -4.28 -8.23 17.03
CA VAL A 49 -4.00 -6.90 16.51
C VAL A 49 -4.82 -6.65 15.25
N TRP A 50 -4.84 -7.62 14.34
CA TRP A 50 -5.58 -7.53 13.09
C TRP A 50 -7.08 -7.33 13.31
N ALA A 51 -7.68 -8.02 14.29
CA ALA A 51 -9.08 -7.82 14.65
C ALA A 51 -9.38 -6.38 15.08
N GLN A 52 -8.49 -5.75 15.86
CA GLN A 52 -8.62 -4.34 16.25
C GLN A 52 -8.45 -3.41 15.05
N MET A 53 -7.52 -3.68 14.13
CA MET A 53 -7.34 -2.91 12.89
C MET A 53 -8.57 -2.98 11.97
N ILE A 54 -9.29 -4.11 11.94
CA ILE A 54 -10.52 -4.24 11.16
C ILE A 54 -11.66 -3.40 11.78
N ALA A 55 -11.79 -3.45 13.10
CA ALA A 55 -12.87 -2.80 13.84
C ALA A 55 -12.69 -1.28 14.00
N ALA A 56 -11.44 -0.79 13.90
CA ALA A 56 -11.13 0.63 14.07
C ALA A 56 -11.78 1.51 12.98
N PRO A 57 -12.22 2.74 13.33
CA PRO A 57 -12.64 3.73 12.36
C PRO A 57 -11.51 4.09 11.39
N ARG A 58 -11.88 4.48 10.16
CA ARG A 58 -10.93 4.75 9.08
C ARG A 58 -11.03 6.18 8.57
N ILE A 59 -9.86 6.76 8.32
CA ILE A 59 -9.70 7.92 7.46
C ILE A 59 -9.28 7.39 6.09
N GLN A 60 -10.12 7.54 5.08
CA GLN A 60 -9.83 7.11 3.72
C GLN A 60 -9.04 8.20 3.00
N ILE A 61 -7.97 7.83 2.29
CA ILE A 61 -7.21 8.74 1.42
C ILE A 61 -7.44 8.29 -0.02
N ASP A 62 -8.15 9.11 -0.77
CA ASP A 62 -8.43 8.89 -2.19
C ASP A 62 -7.49 9.76 -3.02
N ALA A 63 -6.40 9.15 -3.48
CA ALA A 63 -5.47 9.77 -4.42
C ALA A 63 -5.83 9.42 -5.87
N SER A 64 -5.75 10.41 -6.76
CA SER A 64 -6.01 10.19 -8.18
C SER A 64 -5.07 9.11 -8.76
N LEU A 65 -5.54 8.38 -9.79
CA LEU A 65 -4.71 7.36 -10.45
C LEU A 65 -3.39 7.98 -10.99
N ALA A 66 -3.46 9.20 -11.53
CA ALA A 66 -2.30 9.94 -12.00
C ALA A 66 -1.30 10.26 -10.87
N ALA A 67 -1.79 10.76 -9.72
CA ALA A 67 -0.94 11.05 -8.57
C ALA A 67 -0.24 9.80 -8.04
N ARG A 68 -0.98 8.69 -7.95
CA ARG A 68 -0.43 7.40 -7.51
C ARG A 68 0.61 6.86 -8.49
N ALA A 69 0.34 6.91 -9.80
CA ALA A 69 1.29 6.46 -10.82
C ALA A 69 2.58 7.30 -10.80
N GLY A 70 2.47 8.63 -10.74
CA GLY A 70 3.63 9.53 -10.64
C GLY A 70 4.46 9.25 -9.39
N TRP A 71 3.81 9.07 -8.25
CA TRP A 71 4.50 8.72 -7.01
C TRP A 71 5.20 7.36 -7.08
N LEU A 72 4.54 6.32 -7.63
CA LEU A 72 5.13 4.99 -7.75
C LEU A 72 6.39 5.00 -8.63
N VAL A 73 6.36 5.73 -9.75
CA VAL A 73 7.54 5.83 -10.61
C VAL A 73 8.72 6.49 -9.88
N ALA A 74 8.46 7.52 -9.07
CA ALA A 74 9.50 8.17 -8.28
C ALA A 74 9.99 7.29 -7.11
N ALA A 75 9.07 6.68 -6.35
CA ALA A 75 9.36 5.91 -5.14
C ALA A 75 10.05 4.57 -5.44
N TYR A 76 9.78 3.98 -6.61
CA TYR A 76 10.32 2.69 -7.03
C TYR A 76 11.23 2.81 -8.26
N ALA A 77 11.83 3.99 -8.49
CA ALA A 77 12.69 4.24 -9.65
C ALA A 77 13.79 3.19 -9.82
N GLU A 78 14.43 2.76 -8.73
CA GLU A 78 15.45 1.70 -8.77
C GLU A 78 14.88 0.36 -9.25
N VAL A 79 13.72 -0.05 -8.74
CA VAL A 79 13.05 -1.30 -9.15
C VAL A 79 12.65 -1.24 -10.62
N ILE A 80 12.16 -0.09 -11.08
CA ILE A 80 11.74 0.14 -12.46
C ILE A 80 12.94 0.17 -13.40
N SER A 81 14.10 0.63 -12.92
CA SER A 81 15.34 0.68 -13.70
C SER A 81 15.89 -0.72 -14.02
N ASP A 82 15.65 -1.72 -13.16
CA ASP A 82 15.98 -3.13 -13.41
C ASP A 82 14.88 -3.83 -14.22
N ARG A 83 14.86 -3.53 -15.53
CA ARG A 83 13.85 -4.03 -16.47
C ARG A 83 13.79 -5.56 -16.51
N GLN A 84 14.93 -6.24 -16.44
CA GLN A 84 14.97 -7.71 -16.53
C GLN A 84 14.31 -8.34 -15.31
N ARG A 85 14.62 -7.84 -14.11
CA ARG A 85 13.97 -8.31 -12.88
C ARG A 85 12.48 -8.00 -12.89
N LEU A 86 12.09 -6.79 -13.29
CA LEU A 86 10.68 -6.39 -13.33
C LEU A 86 9.89 -7.23 -14.34
N ARG A 87 10.45 -7.51 -15.52
CA ARG A 87 9.85 -8.41 -16.50
C ARG A 87 9.60 -9.81 -15.92
N GLY A 88 10.59 -10.38 -15.23
CA GLY A 88 10.43 -11.66 -14.55
C GLY A 88 9.28 -11.65 -13.52
N GLN A 89 9.13 -10.56 -12.78
CA GLN A 89 8.01 -10.38 -11.85
C GLN A 89 6.64 -10.31 -12.56
N LEU A 90 6.57 -9.58 -13.68
CA LEU A 90 5.34 -9.47 -14.48
C LEU A 90 4.91 -10.83 -15.06
N ASP A 91 5.86 -11.65 -15.50
CA ASP A 91 5.56 -12.96 -16.09
C ASP A 91 4.87 -13.91 -15.10
N PHE A 92 5.18 -13.84 -13.81
CA PHE A 92 4.46 -14.61 -12.77
C PHE A 92 2.97 -14.23 -12.69
N LEU A 93 2.61 -13.00 -13.05
CA LEU A 93 1.23 -12.51 -12.99
C LEU A 93 0.35 -13.02 -14.14
N ARG A 94 0.93 -13.67 -15.17
CA ARG A 94 0.16 -14.26 -16.29
C ARG A 94 -0.89 -15.25 -15.81
N ARG A 95 -0.56 -16.02 -14.77
CA ARG A 95 -1.48 -16.98 -14.15
C ARG A 95 -2.71 -16.32 -13.51
N HIS A 96 -2.60 -15.05 -13.13
CA HIS A 96 -3.64 -14.30 -12.44
C HIS A 96 -4.41 -13.31 -13.34
N ARG A 97 -3.77 -12.84 -14.41
CA ARG A 97 -4.29 -11.73 -15.23
C ARG A 97 -4.35 -12.03 -16.73
N GLY A 98 -3.89 -13.21 -17.14
CA GLY A 98 -3.88 -13.64 -18.53
C GLY A 98 -2.67 -13.15 -19.31
N HIS A 99 -2.39 -13.80 -20.44
CA HIS A 99 -1.23 -13.49 -21.26
C HIS A 99 -1.33 -12.13 -21.94
N GLU A 100 -2.51 -11.75 -22.42
CA GLU A 100 -2.74 -10.49 -23.13
C GLU A 100 -2.44 -9.27 -22.25
N THR A 101 -3.03 -9.22 -21.06
CA THR A 101 -2.83 -8.14 -20.08
C THR A 101 -1.35 -7.98 -19.73
N VAL A 102 -0.66 -9.08 -19.42
CA VAL A 102 0.76 -9.03 -19.07
C VAL A 102 1.62 -8.65 -20.27
N ASN A 103 1.29 -9.10 -21.49
CA ASN A 103 2.00 -8.68 -22.70
C ASN A 103 1.91 -7.16 -22.90
N ARG A 104 0.74 -6.55 -22.63
CA ARG A 104 0.59 -5.09 -22.67
C ARG A 104 1.48 -4.40 -21.64
N TRP A 105 1.56 -4.90 -20.41
CA TRP A 105 2.45 -4.34 -19.39
C TRP A 105 3.92 -4.48 -19.77
N VAL A 106 4.31 -5.63 -20.30
CA VAL A 106 5.67 -5.86 -20.80
C VAL A 106 6.00 -4.88 -21.94
N ALA A 107 5.08 -4.64 -22.87
CA ALA A 107 5.30 -3.65 -23.93
C ALA A 107 5.53 -2.23 -23.38
N LEU A 108 4.76 -1.81 -22.36
CA LEU A 108 4.97 -0.53 -21.67
C LEU A 108 6.36 -0.47 -21.02
N LEU A 109 6.77 -1.54 -20.33
CA LEU A 109 8.10 -1.66 -19.73
C LEU A 109 9.23 -1.53 -20.78
N GLU A 110 9.14 -2.25 -21.89
CA GLU A 110 10.15 -2.23 -22.96
C GLU A 110 10.23 -0.87 -23.67
N SER A 111 9.09 -0.19 -23.82
CA SER A 111 9.03 1.16 -24.41
C SER A 111 9.54 2.27 -23.49
N GLY A 112 9.76 1.98 -22.21
CA GLY A 112 10.14 2.98 -21.20
C GLY A 112 8.98 3.83 -20.67
N ASP A 113 7.73 3.50 -21.02
CA ASP A 113 6.55 4.17 -20.49
C ASP A 113 6.23 3.70 -19.06
N HIS A 114 7.02 4.20 -18.11
CA HIS A 114 6.91 3.83 -16.70
C HIS A 114 5.62 4.32 -16.05
N ILE A 115 5.12 5.49 -16.46
CA ILE A 115 3.85 6.05 -15.96
C ILE A 115 2.68 5.23 -16.48
N GLY A 116 2.68 4.89 -17.77
CA GLY A 116 1.67 4.00 -18.36
C GLY A 116 1.70 2.61 -17.72
N LEU A 117 2.88 2.05 -17.48
CA LEU A 117 3.03 0.77 -16.76
C LEU A 117 2.45 0.84 -15.34
N ALA A 118 2.82 1.85 -14.55
CA ALA A 118 2.30 2.02 -13.18
C ALA A 118 0.78 2.18 -13.18
N THR A 119 0.25 3.03 -14.07
CA THR A 119 -1.19 3.25 -14.26
C THR A 119 -1.92 1.94 -14.56
N ALA A 120 -1.40 1.15 -15.52
CA ALA A 120 -2.00 -0.12 -15.91
C ALA A 120 -1.97 -1.14 -14.77
N LEU A 121 -0.82 -1.33 -14.10
CA LEU A 121 -0.71 -2.25 -12.97
C LEU A 121 -1.69 -1.89 -11.85
N MET A 122 -1.87 -0.60 -11.56
CA MET A 122 -2.81 -0.15 -10.56
C MET A 122 -4.25 -0.50 -10.92
N ALA A 123 -4.70 -0.09 -12.11
CA ALA A 123 -6.07 -0.31 -12.55
C ALA A 123 -6.41 -1.80 -12.74
N ASP A 124 -5.48 -2.56 -13.29
CA ASP A 124 -5.73 -3.94 -13.71
C ASP A 124 -5.42 -4.97 -12.61
N HIS A 125 -4.48 -4.68 -11.71
CA HIS A 125 -4.00 -5.63 -10.71
C HIS A 125 -4.34 -5.24 -9.27
N TYR A 126 -3.92 -4.06 -8.84
CA TYR A 126 -3.99 -3.67 -7.44
C TYR A 126 -5.39 -3.18 -7.02
N ASP A 127 -5.98 -2.23 -7.75
CA ASP A 127 -7.28 -1.65 -7.39
C ASP A 127 -8.40 -2.70 -7.29
N PRO A 128 -8.52 -3.68 -8.22
CA PRO A 128 -9.51 -4.76 -8.09
C PRO A 128 -9.25 -5.67 -6.89
N ALA A 129 -7.97 -5.94 -6.58
CA ALA A 129 -7.61 -6.77 -5.42
C ALA A 129 -7.95 -6.07 -4.11
N TYR A 130 -7.67 -4.76 -4.01
CA TYR A 130 -8.03 -3.95 -2.86
C TYR A 130 -9.55 -3.79 -2.72
N ALA A 131 -10.28 -3.57 -3.83
CA ALA A 131 -11.74 -3.47 -3.80
C ALA A 131 -12.39 -4.75 -3.26
N LYS A 132 -11.90 -5.92 -3.70
CA LYS A 132 -12.36 -7.22 -3.18
C LYS A 132 -12.07 -7.38 -1.69
N SER A 133 -10.89 -6.95 -1.22
CA SER A 133 -10.52 -7.00 0.19
C SER A 133 -11.40 -6.07 1.06
N ARG A 134 -11.68 -4.84 0.58
CA ARG A 134 -12.56 -3.88 1.25
C ARG A 134 -14.01 -4.35 1.32
N ALA A 135 -14.52 -5.02 0.28
CA ALA A 135 -15.89 -5.52 0.27
C ALA A 135 -16.18 -6.56 1.35
N ASN A 136 -15.14 -7.24 1.86
CA ASN A 136 -15.29 -8.30 2.86
C ASN A 136 -15.53 -7.77 4.29
N HIS A 137 -15.31 -6.49 4.56
CA HIS A 137 -15.46 -5.91 5.89
C HIS A 137 -16.16 -4.55 5.79
N ARG A 138 -17.23 -4.36 6.56
CA ARG A 138 -17.82 -3.02 6.72
C ARG A 138 -16.92 -2.23 7.65
N HIS A 139 -16.39 -1.11 7.16
CA HIS A 139 -15.57 -0.20 7.95
C HIS A 139 -16.35 1.08 8.22
N ASP A 140 -16.23 1.59 9.44
CA ASP A 140 -16.70 2.93 9.76
C ASP A 140 -15.70 3.94 9.19
N VAL A 141 -16.12 4.68 8.16
CA VAL A 141 -15.28 5.71 7.52
C VAL A 141 -15.67 7.06 8.10
N ILE A 142 -14.80 7.62 8.93
CA ILE A 142 -15.05 8.88 9.65
C ILE A 142 -14.68 10.11 8.83
N ALA A 143 -13.85 9.94 7.79
CA ALA A 143 -13.50 10.98 6.84
C ALA A 143 -12.93 10.37 5.55
N THR A 144 -13.16 11.06 4.43
CA THR A 144 -12.49 10.80 3.15
C THR A 144 -11.73 12.05 2.74
N LEU A 145 -10.42 11.92 2.55
CA LEU A 145 -9.53 12.97 2.10
C LEU A 145 -9.15 12.73 0.65
N HIS A 146 -9.19 13.78 -0.17
CA HIS A 146 -8.79 13.70 -1.57
C HIS A 146 -7.37 14.26 -1.74
N ALA A 147 -6.47 13.43 -2.27
CA ALA A 147 -5.10 13.82 -2.57
C ALA A 147 -4.94 14.05 -4.08
N GLU A 148 -4.84 15.31 -4.49
CA GLU A 148 -4.60 15.68 -5.89
C GLU A 148 -3.20 15.32 -6.35
N THR A 149 -2.21 15.46 -5.46
CA THR A 149 -0.82 15.06 -5.68
C THR A 149 -0.30 14.25 -4.49
N LEU A 150 0.76 13.47 -4.73
CA LEU A 150 1.47 12.69 -3.69
C LEU A 150 2.95 13.10 -3.60
N ASP A 151 3.28 14.30 -4.07
CA ASP A 151 4.60 14.90 -3.87
C ASP A 151 4.83 15.28 -2.40
N ARG A 152 5.86 16.07 -2.11
CA ARG A 152 6.14 16.52 -0.74
C ARG A 152 5.01 17.40 -0.18
N GLU A 153 4.50 18.32 -0.97
CA GLU A 153 3.50 19.31 -0.54
C GLU A 153 2.14 18.65 -0.38
N GLY A 154 1.71 17.83 -1.34
CA GLY A 154 0.46 17.07 -1.26
C GLY A 154 0.41 16.17 -0.01
N ARG A 155 1.51 15.48 0.30
CA ARG A 155 1.60 14.64 1.51
C ARG A 155 1.62 15.44 2.81
N ALA A 156 2.25 16.61 2.82
CA ALA A 156 2.22 17.51 3.97
C ALA A 156 0.80 18.04 4.22
N ALA A 157 0.08 18.42 3.16
CA ALA A 157 -1.31 18.85 3.25
C ALA A 157 -2.24 17.74 3.77
N MET A 158 -2.07 16.50 3.29
CA MET A 158 -2.82 15.34 3.81
C MET A 158 -2.54 15.10 5.29
N THR A 159 -1.27 15.19 5.70
CA THR A 159 -0.88 15.02 7.11
C THR A 159 -1.59 16.03 8.01
N GLU A 160 -1.66 17.29 7.58
CA GLU A 160 -2.32 18.35 8.34
C GLU A 160 -3.85 18.12 8.42
N GLN A 161 -4.48 17.72 7.32
CA GLN A 161 -5.91 17.37 7.33
C GLN A 161 -6.22 16.18 8.25
N ILE A 162 -5.35 15.15 8.25
CA ILE A 162 -5.48 14.02 9.17
C ILE A 162 -5.40 14.49 10.62
N LYS A 163 -4.42 15.33 10.98
CA LYS A 163 -4.31 15.89 12.33
C LYS A 163 -5.57 16.63 12.76
N GLN A 164 -6.11 17.49 11.90
CA GLN A 164 -7.34 18.23 12.18
C GLN A 164 -8.55 17.31 12.41
N ILE A 165 -8.60 16.14 11.76
CA ILE A 165 -9.63 15.14 12.02
C ILE A 165 -9.40 14.51 13.40
N LEU A 166 -8.15 14.11 13.69
CA LEU A 166 -7.81 13.46 14.96
C LEU A 166 -8.02 14.38 16.16
N ASP A 167 -7.76 15.68 16.04
CA ASP A 167 -7.97 16.68 17.11
C ASP A 167 -9.45 16.90 17.46
N ARG A 168 -10.37 16.40 16.63
CA ARG A 168 -11.83 16.49 16.83
C ARG A 168 -12.44 15.23 17.45
N LEU A 169 -11.64 14.18 17.66
CA LEU A 169 -12.03 12.91 18.25
C LEU A 169 -11.70 12.89 19.75
#